data_AF-A0A0B5DSR1-F1
#
_entry.id   AF-A0A0B5DSR1-F1
#
_cell.length_a   1.000
_cell.length_b   1.000
_cell.length_c   1.000
_cell.angle_alpha   90.00
_cell.angle_beta   90.00
_cell.angle_gamma   90.00
#
_symmetry.space_group_name_H-M   'P 1'
#
loop_
_entity.id
_entity.type
_entity.pdbx_description
1 polymer ?
#
loop_
_entity_poly.entity_id
_entity_poly.type
_entity_poly.pdbx_seq_one_letter_code
_entity_poly.pdbx_strand_id
1 'polypeptide(L)'
;MTDTTAFDWRSFLLRWSGEWADSLPDGETRDEDEEAARQARWLGFPPASEERIAAMEERLGRRMPPSYREFLKVSDGWRHAGGFVWLLAGTEDARWHDNESGLADISEEYLDEDAGPEERREADIWRRGLQLDVESDITYVLMDPEDVDEGGEWAVYTWASWRAEPPERHANFLEFMRDMYREFHSLRAHRSDGKAVFINDTTRKLDAQVEEARLEALRGGWERAVKALDEAKRYGRPRATGLGDQIRRLLGRTSMVYFDGLVTDPRYAPDLLPPLVAEHAAHSYRDDSTLTFHLRGADDALVSLAYMTLDQVRSGTYRYTAAGAFGEAVERARELARWGDTDGAWQTLRDAVPRWEPLGPDHLAPLGWVADPALGPLLTPERGRELLSTPRGGQTGEAPRPTAGLDPRDLAWLAEPDPGNNRTSYRFVLVKGVEPEELPGRLADGDGTVLNEPMTFWEARHRPLDGQREFSSYDDRALMAVGRAGADWSFAFDGNPAPFEQQRFVSPAAAASAGTRAVVVWSGLRTWHGEPYFHLSVAEDGAERYAFTYADGQLRQSGEIPRALDPSRFFGDLEDRAEAERSLLEAVTVEFGAHLPRHAIMNGRLHTFTTRSWTRPPRDGETYTVIRMH
;
A
#
# COMPACT_ATOMS: atom_id res chain seq x y z
N MET A 1 46.04 -4.88 12.41
CA MET A 1 46.11 -5.80 11.26
C MET A 1 44.80 -6.55 11.24
N THR A 2 43.82 -5.97 10.55
CA THR A 2 42.53 -6.60 10.27
C THR A 2 42.72 -7.49 9.05
N ASP A 3 42.58 -8.78 9.27
CA ASP A 3 42.68 -9.83 8.27
C ASP A 3 41.41 -9.78 7.39
N THR A 4 41.44 -8.94 6.35
CA THR A 4 40.38 -8.91 5.33
C THR A 4 40.57 -10.14 4.46
N THR A 5 39.84 -11.23 4.76
CA THR A 5 39.85 -12.46 3.95
C THR A 5 39.59 -12.11 2.48
N ALA A 6 40.61 -12.26 1.63
CA ALA A 6 40.51 -12.01 0.20
C ALA A 6 39.40 -12.86 -0.44
N PHE A 7 38.61 -12.27 -1.33
CA PHE A 7 37.57 -13.00 -2.06
C PHE A 7 38.18 -14.07 -2.97
N ASP A 8 37.65 -15.29 -2.95
CA ASP A 8 38.14 -16.40 -3.78
C ASP A 8 37.59 -16.30 -5.22
N TRP A 9 38.25 -15.47 -6.03
CA TRP A 9 37.96 -15.29 -7.45
C TRP A 9 37.99 -16.60 -8.23
N ARG A 10 38.96 -17.48 -7.96
CA ARG A 10 39.12 -18.72 -8.73
C ARG A 10 37.91 -19.63 -8.55
N SER A 11 37.46 -19.85 -7.31
CA SER A 11 36.28 -20.68 -7.06
C SER A 11 34.99 -20.07 -7.63
N PHE A 12 34.85 -18.74 -7.58
CA PHE A 12 33.71 -18.04 -8.16
C PHE A 12 33.64 -18.20 -9.69
N LEU A 13 34.75 -17.91 -10.39
CA LEU A 13 34.82 -17.97 -11.85
C LEU A 13 34.72 -19.42 -12.39
N LEU A 14 35.28 -20.40 -11.68
CA LEU A 14 35.11 -21.81 -12.04
C LEU A 14 33.66 -22.25 -11.94
N ARG A 15 32.93 -21.81 -10.91
CA ARG A 15 31.51 -22.11 -10.76
C ARG A 15 30.71 -21.49 -11.90
N TRP A 16 30.90 -20.20 -12.17
CA TRP A 16 30.23 -19.50 -13.26
C TRP A 16 30.49 -20.19 -14.61
N SER A 17 31.75 -20.49 -14.92
CA SER A 17 32.10 -21.17 -16.18
C SER A 17 31.41 -22.52 -16.33
N GLY A 18 31.35 -23.31 -15.26
CA GLY A 18 30.66 -24.60 -15.26
C GLY A 18 29.15 -24.45 -15.49
N GLU A 19 28.51 -23.55 -14.76
CA GLU A 19 27.07 -23.30 -14.88
C GLU A 19 26.68 -22.71 -16.25
N TRP A 20 27.52 -21.85 -16.82
CA TRP A 20 27.35 -21.35 -18.18
C TRP A 20 27.45 -22.48 -19.21
N ALA A 21 28.47 -23.34 -19.10
CA ALA A 21 28.66 -24.46 -20.02
C ALA A 21 27.47 -25.45 -19.98
N ASP A 22 26.86 -25.65 -18.80
CA ASP A 22 25.69 -26.49 -18.61
C ASP A 22 24.37 -25.84 -19.08
N SER A 23 24.35 -24.51 -19.24
CA SER A 23 23.15 -23.74 -19.61
C SER A 23 22.84 -23.70 -21.11
N LEU A 24 23.76 -24.18 -21.93
CA LEU A 24 23.75 -24.05 -23.37
C LEU A 24 23.15 -25.31 -24.02
N PRO A 25 22.05 -25.21 -24.81
CA PRO A 25 21.41 -26.37 -25.42
C PRO A 25 22.29 -27.00 -26.51
N ASP A 26 22.18 -28.31 -26.70
CA ASP A 26 22.90 -29.00 -27.79
C ASP A 26 22.33 -28.57 -29.15
N GLY A 27 23.21 -28.13 -30.07
CA GLY A 27 22.85 -27.84 -31.47
C GLY A 27 22.63 -26.38 -31.86
N GLU A 28 22.89 -25.41 -30.98
CA GLU A 28 23.03 -24.00 -31.40
C GLU A 28 24.35 -23.81 -32.16
N THR A 29 24.31 -23.09 -33.29
CA THR A 29 25.51 -22.70 -34.05
C THR A 29 26.31 -21.72 -33.20
N ARG A 30 27.53 -22.09 -32.83
CA ARG A 30 28.45 -21.29 -32.01
C ARG A 30 29.70 -20.96 -32.79
N ASP A 31 30.34 -19.86 -32.40
CA ASP A 31 31.70 -19.59 -32.84
C ASP A 31 32.67 -20.61 -32.24
N GLU A 32 33.81 -20.83 -32.90
CA GLU A 32 34.83 -21.82 -32.51
C GLU A 32 35.36 -21.54 -31.09
N ASP A 33 35.51 -20.26 -30.74
CA ASP A 33 36.01 -19.82 -29.43
C ASP A 33 35.02 -20.09 -28.29
N GLU A 34 33.71 -19.92 -28.52
CA GLU A 34 32.68 -20.24 -27.53
C GLU A 34 32.59 -21.75 -27.28
N GLU A 35 32.69 -22.56 -28.34
CA GLU A 35 32.66 -24.01 -28.22
C GLU A 35 33.92 -24.54 -27.52
N ALA A 36 35.10 -23.94 -27.77
CA ALA A 36 36.32 -24.24 -27.04
C ALA A 36 36.20 -23.89 -25.54
N ALA A 37 35.66 -22.72 -25.20
CA ALA A 37 35.41 -22.31 -23.82
C ALA A 37 34.42 -23.23 -23.09
N ARG A 38 33.37 -23.68 -23.80
CA ARG A 38 32.38 -24.64 -23.28
C ARG A 38 33.01 -26.00 -22.98
N GLN A 39 33.82 -26.52 -23.91
CA GLN A 39 34.52 -27.80 -23.73
C GLN A 39 35.55 -27.73 -22.59
N ALA A 40 36.28 -26.62 -22.48
CA ALA A 40 37.21 -26.37 -21.38
C ALA A 40 36.51 -26.07 -20.04
N ARG A 41 35.20 -25.80 -20.06
CA ARG A 41 34.41 -25.31 -18.91
C ARG A 41 35.07 -24.11 -18.23
N TRP A 42 35.61 -23.20 -19.04
CA TRP A 42 36.34 -22.01 -18.58
C TRP A 42 36.06 -20.83 -19.52
N LEU A 43 35.40 -19.80 -18.99
CA LEU A 43 35.09 -18.56 -19.71
C LEU A 43 36.27 -17.58 -19.75
N GLY A 44 37.15 -17.68 -18.76
CA GLY A 44 38.28 -16.79 -18.59
C GLY A 44 39.41 -17.03 -19.59
N PHE A 45 40.47 -16.25 -19.43
CA PHE A 45 41.72 -16.36 -20.15
C PHE A 45 42.82 -16.83 -19.20
N PRO A 46 44.03 -17.17 -19.69
CA PRO A 46 45.17 -17.40 -18.82
C PRO A 46 45.38 -16.22 -17.85
N PRO A 47 45.83 -16.47 -16.61
CA PRO A 47 46.04 -15.42 -15.63
C PRO A 47 47.12 -14.43 -16.08
N ALA A 48 46.93 -13.14 -15.79
CA ALA A 48 47.93 -12.11 -16.01
C ALA A 48 49.06 -12.25 -14.99
N SER A 49 50.30 -12.20 -15.45
CA SER A 49 51.45 -12.11 -14.56
C SER A 49 51.54 -10.71 -13.93
N GLU A 50 52.23 -10.57 -12.79
CA GLU A 50 52.36 -9.26 -12.13
C GLU A 50 53.09 -8.24 -13.01
N GLU A 51 53.98 -8.70 -13.89
CA GLU A 51 54.66 -7.84 -14.87
C GLU A 51 53.69 -7.26 -15.90
N ARG A 52 52.72 -8.06 -16.38
CA ARG A 52 51.69 -7.58 -17.32
C ARG A 52 50.74 -6.59 -16.67
N ILE A 53 50.32 -6.88 -15.44
CA ILE A 53 49.48 -5.97 -14.66
C ILE A 53 50.22 -4.66 -14.41
N ALA A 54 51.49 -4.71 -14.00
CA ALA A 54 52.30 -3.51 -13.78
C ALA A 54 52.52 -2.71 -15.07
N ALA A 55 52.73 -3.38 -16.21
CA ALA A 55 52.86 -2.72 -17.51
C ALA A 55 51.55 -2.04 -17.94
N MET A 56 50.39 -2.65 -17.67
CA MET A 56 49.09 -2.00 -17.88
C MET A 56 48.93 -0.77 -16.97
N GLU A 57 49.25 -0.88 -15.68
CA GLU A 57 49.16 0.24 -14.74
C GLU A 57 50.08 1.41 -15.16
N GLU A 58 51.29 1.10 -15.65
CA GLU A 58 52.21 2.09 -16.21
C GLU A 58 51.64 2.74 -17.48
N ARG A 59 51.08 1.94 -18.40
CA ARG A 59 50.43 2.42 -19.63
C ARG A 59 49.23 3.32 -19.34
N LEU A 60 48.42 2.98 -18.34
CA LEU A 60 47.22 3.74 -17.95
C LEU A 60 47.54 4.90 -16.99
N GLY A 61 48.75 4.94 -16.42
CA GLY A 61 49.23 5.99 -15.51
C GLY A 61 48.63 5.94 -14.11
N ARG A 62 47.93 4.85 -13.75
CA ARG A 62 47.30 4.66 -12.43
C ARG A 62 47.41 3.21 -11.98
N ARG A 63 47.52 3.02 -10.67
CA ARG A 63 47.40 1.70 -10.05
C ARG A 63 45.94 1.26 -10.09
N MET A 64 45.68 0.02 -10.50
CA MET A 64 44.32 -0.50 -10.62
C MET A 64 43.71 -0.81 -9.24
N PRO A 65 42.36 -0.75 -9.12
CA PRO A 65 41.68 -1.09 -7.88
C PRO A 65 41.98 -2.55 -7.47
N PRO A 66 42.11 -2.84 -6.15
CA PRO A 66 42.55 -4.15 -5.68
C PRO A 66 41.74 -5.33 -6.22
N SER A 67 40.41 -5.21 -6.26
CA SER A 67 39.54 -6.30 -6.73
C SER A 67 39.73 -6.62 -8.21
N TYR A 68 39.94 -5.62 -9.08
CA TYR A 68 40.26 -5.83 -10.50
C TYR A 68 41.64 -6.45 -10.68
N ARG A 69 42.64 -6.01 -9.88
CA ARG A 69 43.98 -6.60 -9.91
C ARG A 69 43.96 -8.08 -9.53
N GLU A 70 43.27 -8.44 -8.45
CA GLU A 70 43.16 -9.84 -8.00
C GLU A 70 42.37 -10.71 -9.00
N PHE A 71 41.37 -10.13 -9.68
CA PHE A 71 40.69 -10.79 -10.79
C PHE A 71 41.65 -11.09 -11.96
N LEU A 72 42.46 -10.12 -12.39
CA LEU A 72 43.41 -10.30 -13.50
C LEU A 72 44.45 -11.40 -13.24
N LYS A 73 44.86 -11.57 -11.97
CA LYS A 73 45.74 -12.68 -11.55
C LYS A 73 45.12 -14.07 -11.70
N VAL A 74 43.80 -14.15 -11.87
CA VAL A 74 43.07 -15.39 -12.11
C VAL A 74 42.68 -15.50 -13.59
N SER A 75 42.30 -14.40 -14.23
CA SER A 75 41.86 -14.35 -15.62
C SER A 75 42.17 -13.00 -16.27
N ASP A 76 43.00 -12.99 -17.31
CA ASP A 76 43.36 -11.79 -18.08
C ASP A 76 42.27 -11.40 -19.10
N GLY A 77 41.10 -10.98 -18.59
CA GLY A 77 39.87 -10.75 -19.35
C GLY A 77 38.80 -11.80 -19.06
N TRP A 78 37.58 -11.60 -19.55
CA TRP A 78 36.46 -12.53 -19.28
C TRP A 78 35.39 -12.53 -20.37
N ARG A 79 34.91 -13.72 -20.75
CA ARG A 79 33.81 -13.87 -21.71
C ARG A 79 32.46 -13.91 -21.02
N HIS A 80 31.45 -13.33 -21.67
CA HIS A 80 30.05 -13.32 -21.20
C HIS A 80 29.90 -12.80 -19.76
N ALA A 81 30.37 -11.58 -19.50
CA ALA A 81 30.06 -10.87 -18.26
C ALA A 81 28.59 -10.44 -18.31
N GLY A 82 27.72 -11.27 -17.72
CA GLY A 82 26.27 -11.08 -17.76
C GLY A 82 25.67 -11.60 -19.07
N GLY A 83 24.71 -10.86 -19.62
CA GLY A 83 24.08 -11.19 -20.90
C GLY A 83 24.56 -10.37 -22.08
N PHE A 84 25.09 -9.18 -21.83
CA PHE A 84 25.26 -8.14 -22.85
C PHE A 84 26.70 -7.68 -23.03
N VAL A 85 27.64 -8.09 -22.17
CA VAL A 85 29.08 -7.89 -22.37
C VAL A 85 29.70 -9.22 -22.78
N TRP A 86 29.98 -9.39 -24.07
CA TRP A 86 30.54 -10.61 -24.63
C TRP A 86 32.01 -10.78 -24.28
N LEU A 87 32.77 -9.69 -24.23
CA LEU A 87 34.17 -9.67 -23.80
C LEU A 87 34.47 -8.49 -22.88
N LEU A 88 34.93 -8.80 -21.68
CA LEU A 88 35.43 -7.87 -20.68
C LEU A 88 36.96 -7.80 -20.74
N ALA A 89 37.51 -6.59 -20.64
CA ALA A 89 38.90 -6.28 -20.87
C ALA A 89 39.86 -7.03 -19.94
N GLY A 90 40.96 -7.51 -20.53
CA GLY A 90 42.17 -7.89 -19.81
C GLY A 90 43.17 -6.73 -19.74
N THR A 91 44.43 -7.08 -19.47
CA THR A 91 45.54 -6.12 -19.33
C THR A 91 45.89 -5.39 -20.62
N GLU A 92 45.62 -5.98 -21.78
CA GLU A 92 45.91 -5.39 -23.09
C GLU A 92 44.79 -4.43 -23.55
N ASP A 93 43.53 -4.80 -23.32
CA ASP A 93 42.37 -4.10 -23.91
C ASP A 93 41.84 -2.94 -23.06
N ALA A 94 42.11 -2.93 -21.75
CA ALA A 94 41.64 -1.86 -20.86
C ALA A 94 42.19 -0.50 -21.32
N ARG A 95 41.31 0.48 -21.51
CA ARG A 95 41.62 1.81 -22.06
C ARG A 95 40.75 2.89 -21.45
N TRP A 96 41.23 4.14 -21.46
CA TRP A 96 40.40 5.29 -21.11
C TRP A 96 39.31 5.48 -22.16
N HIS A 97 38.09 5.76 -21.73
CA HIS A 97 36.98 6.03 -22.63
C HIS A 97 37.30 7.26 -23.50
N ASP A 98 37.07 7.14 -24.80
CA ASP A 98 37.45 8.13 -25.82
C ASP A 98 36.27 8.95 -26.34
N ASN A 99 35.06 8.70 -25.82
CA ASN A 99 33.82 9.36 -26.22
C ASN A 99 33.50 9.24 -27.72
N GLU A 100 33.89 8.14 -28.38
CA GLU A 100 33.50 7.88 -29.77
C GLU A 100 31.97 7.86 -29.97
N SER A 101 31.21 7.50 -28.94
CA SER A 101 29.74 7.48 -28.94
C SER A 101 29.07 8.85 -28.80
N GLY A 102 29.82 9.90 -28.44
CA GLY A 102 29.28 11.22 -28.11
C GLY A 102 28.49 11.28 -26.81
N LEU A 103 28.45 10.19 -26.01
CA LEU A 103 27.66 10.13 -24.78
C LEU A 103 28.12 11.13 -23.72
N ALA A 104 29.42 11.46 -23.65
CA ALA A 104 29.91 12.49 -22.76
C ALA A 104 29.34 13.87 -23.10
N ASP A 105 29.25 14.21 -24.39
CA ASP A 105 28.74 15.50 -24.83
C ASP A 105 27.22 15.59 -24.60
N ILE A 106 26.50 14.49 -24.86
CA ILE A 106 25.06 14.38 -24.62
C ILE A 106 24.75 14.50 -23.12
N SER A 107 25.47 13.77 -22.25
CA SER A 107 25.27 13.83 -20.81
C SER A 107 25.55 15.22 -20.24
N GLU A 108 26.57 15.92 -20.75
CA GLU A 108 26.86 17.30 -20.37
C GLU A 108 25.76 18.28 -20.80
N GLU A 109 25.12 18.09 -21.96
CA GLU A 109 24.01 18.94 -22.43
C GLU A 109 22.78 18.83 -21.53
N TYR A 110 22.54 17.68 -20.92
CA TYR A 110 21.43 17.43 -20.01
C TYR A 110 21.69 17.84 -18.56
N LEU A 111 22.90 18.31 -18.22
CA LEU A 111 23.20 18.82 -16.87
C LEU A 111 22.68 20.24 -16.67
N ASP A 112 21.80 20.41 -15.68
CA ASP A 112 21.36 21.74 -15.24
C ASP A 112 22.44 22.43 -14.37
N GLU A 113 22.42 23.76 -14.29
CA GLU A 113 23.32 24.56 -13.44
C GLU A 113 23.20 24.15 -11.96
N ASP A 114 21.99 23.74 -11.54
CA ASP A 114 21.66 23.26 -10.20
C ASP A 114 21.91 21.76 -9.96
N ALA A 115 22.50 21.04 -10.94
CA ALA A 115 22.71 19.60 -10.84
C ALA A 115 23.52 19.19 -9.60
N GLY A 116 23.06 18.14 -8.93
CA GLY A 116 23.65 17.61 -7.71
C GLY A 116 25.00 16.91 -7.94
N PRO A 117 25.75 16.60 -6.86
CA PRO A 117 27.03 15.89 -6.97
C PRO A 117 26.95 14.50 -7.61
N GLU A 118 25.77 13.85 -7.55
CA GLU A 118 25.53 12.54 -8.14
C GLU A 118 25.36 12.64 -9.66
N GLU A 119 24.45 13.50 -10.13
CA GLU A 119 24.22 13.78 -11.56
C GLU A 119 25.51 14.24 -12.26
N ARG A 120 26.31 15.09 -11.60
CA ARG A 120 27.61 15.51 -12.14
C ARG A 120 28.59 14.35 -12.31
N ARG A 121 28.62 13.40 -11.37
CA ARG A 121 29.46 12.19 -11.49
C ARG A 121 29.00 11.30 -12.62
N GLU A 122 27.69 11.16 -12.82
CA GLU A 122 27.10 10.38 -13.93
C GLU A 122 27.43 10.97 -15.31
N ALA A 123 27.70 12.27 -15.42
CA ALA A 123 28.20 12.87 -16.65
C ALA A 123 29.74 12.76 -16.76
N ASP A 124 30.47 13.06 -15.68
CA ASP A 124 31.94 13.05 -15.66
C ASP A 124 32.52 11.66 -16.02
N ILE A 125 31.83 10.58 -15.65
CA ILE A 125 32.29 9.21 -15.92
C ILE A 125 32.55 8.96 -17.40
N TRP A 126 31.82 9.62 -18.30
CA TRP A 126 32.02 9.50 -19.74
C TRP A 126 33.29 10.20 -20.23
N ARG A 127 33.90 11.10 -19.46
CA ARG A 127 35.17 11.76 -19.83
C ARG A 127 36.38 11.08 -19.22
N ARG A 128 36.25 10.52 -18.02
CA ARG A 128 37.38 10.01 -17.24
C ARG A 128 37.33 8.51 -16.94
N GLY A 129 36.26 7.82 -17.32
CA GLY A 129 36.07 6.41 -17.05
C GLY A 129 37.09 5.52 -17.74
N LEU A 130 37.58 4.51 -17.03
CA LEU A 130 38.34 3.42 -17.61
C LEU A 130 37.35 2.39 -18.18
N GLN A 131 37.33 2.24 -19.51
CA GLN A 131 36.42 1.36 -20.22
C GLN A 131 36.91 -0.09 -20.19
N LEU A 132 35.98 -1.01 -19.85
CA LEU A 132 36.22 -2.44 -19.74
C LEU A 132 35.42 -3.29 -20.73
N ASP A 133 34.33 -2.79 -21.30
CA ASP A 133 33.61 -3.48 -22.36
C ASP A 133 34.44 -3.45 -23.65
N VAL A 134 34.94 -4.60 -24.07
CA VAL A 134 35.68 -4.75 -25.34
C VAL A 134 34.71 -5.07 -26.46
N GLU A 135 33.79 -5.99 -26.18
CA GLU A 135 32.72 -6.39 -27.08
C GLU A 135 31.43 -6.50 -26.28
N SER A 136 30.42 -5.71 -26.65
CA SER A 136 29.13 -5.66 -25.96
C SER A 136 27.98 -5.33 -26.91
N ASP A 137 26.77 -5.71 -26.51
CA ASP A 137 25.55 -5.26 -27.15
C ASP A 137 25.25 -3.86 -26.63
N ILE A 138 25.86 -2.82 -27.18
CA ILE A 138 25.57 -1.40 -26.86
C ILE A 138 25.51 -1.12 -25.32
N THR A 139 26.41 -1.77 -24.58
CA THR A 139 26.51 -1.70 -23.11
C THR A 139 27.92 -1.27 -22.73
N TYR A 140 28.04 -0.17 -21.99
CA TYR A 140 29.30 0.38 -21.51
C TYR A 140 29.54 -0.03 -20.06
N VAL A 141 30.80 -0.36 -19.75
CA VAL A 141 31.29 -0.69 -18.40
C VAL A 141 32.50 0.20 -18.12
N LEU A 142 32.32 1.19 -17.25
CA LEU A 142 33.32 2.22 -16.96
C LEU A 142 33.70 2.18 -15.48
N MET A 143 34.99 2.20 -15.15
CA MET A 143 35.46 2.40 -13.76
C MET A 143 35.86 3.86 -13.53
N ASP A 144 35.40 4.46 -12.44
CA ASP A 144 35.70 5.86 -12.12
C ASP A 144 36.95 5.97 -11.22
N PRO A 145 38.06 6.54 -11.71
CA PRO A 145 39.26 6.73 -10.90
C PRO A 145 39.15 7.84 -9.83
N GLU A 146 38.05 8.59 -9.78
CA GLU A 146 37.79 9.65 -8.79
C GLU A 146 36.66 9.31 -7.82
N ASP A 147 35.88 8.25 -8.08
CA ASP A 147 34.90 7.68 -7.15
C ASP A 147 35.51 6.45 -6.46
N VAL A 148 36.37 6.74 -5.47
CA VAL A 148 37.20 5.75 -4.80
C VAL A 148 36.78 5.60 -3.34
N ASP A 149 36.63 4.36 -2.88
CA ASP A 149 36.30 4.06 -1.49
C ASP A 149 37.54 4.07 -0.56
N GLU A 150 37.34 3.85 0.74
CA GLU A 150 38.42 3.81 1.74
C GLU A 150 39.44 2.69 1.49
N GLY A 151 39.07 1.65 0.73
CA GLY A 151 39.90 0.52 0.36
C GLY A 151 40.72 0.75 -0.92
N GLY A 152 40.52 1.87 -1.61
CA GLY A 152 41.12 2.13 -2.91
C GLY A 152 40.40 1.44 -4.08
N GLU A 153 39.19 0.92 -3.85
CA GLU A 153 38.34 0.38 -4.91
C GLU A 153 37.67 1.51 -5.68
N TRP A 154 37.56 1.34 -7.00
CA TRP A 154 36.89 2.30 -7.87
C TRP A 154 35.47 1.82 -8.12
N ALA A 155 34.51 2.73 -8.09
CA ALA A 155 33.15 2.42 -8.50
C ALA A 155 33.09 2.02 -9.97
N VAL A 156 32.19 1.09 -10.31
CA VAL A 156 31.94 0.66 -11.68
C VAL A 156 30.56 1.15 -12.10
N TYR A 157 30.47 1.77 -13.26
CA TYR A 157 29.22 2.25 -13.85
C TYR A 157 28.88 1.41 -15.07
N THR A 158 27.63 0.96 -15.15
CA THR A 158 27.11 0.26 -16.33
C THR A 158 26.01 1.09 -16.99
N TRP A 159 26.05 1.21 -18.31
CA TRP A 159 25.01 1.91 -19.05
C TRP A 159 24.67 1.13 -20.32
N ALA A 160 23.37 0.98 -20.59
CA ALA A 160 22.89 0.32 -21.79
C ALA A 160 21.82 1.19 -22.47
N SER A 161 21.94 1.36 -23.78
CA SER A 161 21.11 2.29 -24.56
C SER A 161 19.61 2.07 -24.46
N TRP A 162 19.17 0.83 -24.22
CA TRP A 162 17.75 0.47 -24.11
C TRP A 162 17.17 0.58 -22.69
N ARG A 163 17.99 0.81 -21.66
CA ARG A 163 17.47 0.95 -20.29
C ARG A 163 16.74 2.29 -20.09
N ALA A 164 17.03 3.30 -20.92
CA ALA A 164 16.47 4.65 -20.82
C ALA A 164 16.61 5.25 -19.40
N GLU A 165 17.67 4.85 -18.69
CA GLU A 165 18.01 5.26 -17.32
C GLU A 165 19.47 5.76 -17.29
N PRO A 166 19.86 6.56 -16.28
CA PRO A 166 21.26 6.93 -16.05
C PRO A 166 22.16 5.72 -15.80
N PRO A 167 23.50 5.87 -15.87
CA PRO A 167 24.43 4.78 -15.58
C PRO A 167 24.24 4.20 -14.17
N GLU A 168 24.09 2.88 -14.07
CA GLU A 168 23.94 2.16 -12.81
C GLU A 168 25.29 2.03 -12.11
N ARG A 169 25.39 2.54 -10.87
CA ARG A 169 26.61 2.51 -10.06
C ARG A 169 26.72 1.26 -9.19
N HIS A 170 27.79 0.50 -9.37
CA HIS A 170 28.24 -0.57 -8.48
C HIS A 170 29.40 -0.07 -7.60
N ALA A 171 29.46 -0.55 -6.34
CA ALA A 171 30.43 -0.07 -5.37
C ALA A 171 31.90 -0.34 -5.77
N ASN A 172 32.17 -1.46 -6.43
CA ASN A 172 33.49 -1.87 -6.91
C ASN A 172 33.38 -2.98 -7.96
N PHE A 173 34.53 -3.38 -8.53
CA PHE A 173 34.58 -4.40 -9.58
C PHE A 173 34.09 -5.79 -9.11
N LEU A 174 34.29 -6.14 -7.84
CA LEU A 174 33.75 -7.39 -7.29
C LEU A 174 32.22 -7.39 -7.27
N GLU A 175 31.58 -6.32 -6.81
CA GLU A 175 30.11 -6.22 -6.80
C GLU A 175 29.55 -6.19 -8.23
N PHE A 176 30.20 -5.49 -9.16
CA PHE A 176 29.87 -5.56 -10.59
C PHE A 176 29.89 -7.01 -11.11
N MET A 177 30.95 -7.77 -10.84
CA MET A 177 31.03 -9.18 -11.29
C MET A 177 29.97 -10.08 -10.63
N ARG A 178 29.56 -9.80 -9.40
CA ARG A 178 28.44 -10.51 -8.74
C ARG A 178 27.11 -10.18 -9.40
N ASP A 179 26.89 -8.92 -9.77
CA ASP A 179 25.68 -8.49 -10.47
C ASP A 179 25.61 -9.04 -11.89
N MET A 180 26.73 -9.11 -12.62
CA MET A 180 26.79 -9.79 -13.92
C MET A 180 26.50 -11.29 -13.80
N TYR A 181 26.98 -11.94 -12.74
CA TYR A 181 26.64 -13.33 -12.45
C TYR A 181 25.14 -13.53 -12.12
N ARG A 182 24.51 -12.58 -11.42
CA ARG A 182 23.06 -12.55 -11.19
C ARG A 182 22.29 -12.34 -12.49
N GLU A 183 22.72 -11.41 -13.33
CA GLU A 183 22.11 -11.11 -14.62
C GLU A 183 22.13 -12.34 -15.53
N PHE A 184 23.27 -13.03 -15.62
CA PHE A 184 23.39 -14.30 -16.34
C PHE A 184 22.29 -15.30 -15.92
N HIS A 185 22.10 -15.49 -14.61
CA HIS A 185 21.06 -16.39 -14.09
C HIS A 185 19.65 -15.91 -14.42
N SER A 186 19.38 -14.62 -14.23
CA SER A 186 18.07 -14.02 -14.49
C SER A 186 17.69 -14.17 -15.96
N LEU A 187 18.58 -13.82 -16.89
CA LEU A 187 18.32 -13.96 -18.32
C LEU A 187 18.11 -15.42 -18.74
N ARG A 188 18.89 -16.35 -18.18
CA ARG A 188 18.71 -17.79 -18.45
C ARG A 188 17.37 -18.32 -17.94
N ALA A 189 16.87 -17.78 -16.82
CA ALA A 189 15.54 -18.12 -16.32
C ALA A 189 14.41 -17.64 -17.25
N HIS A 190 14.56 -16.46 -17.87
CA HIS A 190 13.53 -15.86 -18.73
C HIS A 190 13.60 -16.26 -20.22
N ARG A 191 14.70 -16.87 -20.68
CA ARG A 191 14.88 -17.31 -22.08
C ARG A 191 13.97 -18.47 -22.51
N SER A 192 13.24 -19.10 -21.60
CA SER A 192 12.45 -20.30 -21.88
C SER A 192 10.98 -19.98 -22.09
N ASP A 193 10.58 -19.85 -23.36
CA ASP A 193 9.20 -19.86 -23.84
C ASP A 193 8.54 -21.24 -23.61
N GLY A 194 8.39 -21.65 -22.35
CA GLY A 194 7.77 -22.94 -21.96
C GLY A 194 8.72 -24.15 -21.87
N LYS A 195 10.05 -23.95 -21.78
CA LYS A 195 11.02 -25.02 -21.48
C LYS A 195 11.44 -25.06 -19.99
N ALA A 196 12.05 -26.18 -19.59
CA ALA A 196 12.39 -26.53 -18.21
C ALA A 196 13.18 -25.44 -17.47
N VAL A 197 12.87 -25.27 -16.19
CA VAL A 197 13.54 -24.31 -15.28
C VAL A 197 15.06 -24.48 -15.36
N PHE A 198 15.79 -23.37 -15.48
CA PHE A 198 17.25 -23.37 -15.40
C PHE A 198 17.68 -23.85 -14.01
N ILE A 199 18.28 -25.05 -13.95
CA ILE A 199 18.65 -25.76 -12.72
C ILE A 199 20.16 -26.08 -12.73
N ASN A 200 20.83 -25.62 -11.70
CA ASN A 200 22.24 -25.82 -11.36
C ASN A 200 22.40 -25.75 -9.83
N ASP A 201 23.62 -25.82 -9.30
CA ASP A 201 23.81 -25.83 -7.85
C ASP A 201 23.46 -24.49 -7.18
N THR A 202 23.68 -23.36 -7.84
CA THR A 202 23.32 -22.03 -7.33
C THR A 202 21.82 -21.84 -7.25
N THR A 203 21.11 -22.19 -8.31
CA THR A 203 19.64 -22.12 -8.38
C THR A 203 18.97 -23.09 -7.41
N ARG A 204 19.50 -24.31 -7.20
CA ARG A 204 19.00 -25.21 -6.15
C ARG A 204 19.16 -24.63 -4.74
N LYS A 205 20.29 -23.97 -4.46
CA LYS A 205 20.50 -23.27 -3.18
C LYS A 205 19.51 -22.12 -3.00
N LEU A 206 19.28 -21.34 -4.05
CA LEU A 206 18.31 -20.26 -4.02
C LEU A 206 16.88 -20.76 -3.87
N ASP A 207 16.51 -21.88 -4.51
CA ASP A 207 15.19 -22.49 -4.35
C ASP A 207 14.97 -22.99 -2.92
N ALA A 208 16.00 -23.56 -2.28
CA ALA A 208 15.98 -23.90 -0.87
C ALA A 208 15.87 -22.66 0.03
N GLN A 209 16.54 -21.55 -0.34
CA GLN A 209 16.42 -20.28 0.36
C GLN A 209 15.02 -19.67 0.22
N VAL A 210 14.38 -19.76 -0.94
CA VAL A 210 12.98 -19.35 -1.15
C VAL A 210 12.05 -20.15 -0.24
N GLU A 211 12.27 -21.47 -0.15
CA GLU A 211 11.47 -22.33 0.72
C GLU A 211 11.67 -21.99 2.21
N GLU A 212 12.91 -21.73 2.65
CA GLU A 212 13.16 -21.29 4.03
C GLU A 212 12.56 -19.91 4.29
N ALA A 213 12.69 -18.97 3.34
CA ALA A 213 12.09 -17.64 3.45
C ALA A 213 10.56 -17.73 3.56
N ARG A 214 9.94 -18.65 2.82
CA ARG A 214 8.51 -18.92 2.92
C ARG A 214 8.13 -19.39 4.32
N LEU A 215 8.83 -20.39 4.87
CA LEU A 215 8.57 -20.90 6.22
C LEU A 215 8.81 -19.81 7.28
N GLU A 216 9.87 -19.02 7.12
CA GLU A 216 10.19 -17.89 7.97
C GLU A 216 9.09 -16.82 7.98
N ALA A 217 8.54 -16.48 6.80
CA ALA A 217 7.40 -15.57 6.70
C ALA A 217 6.15 -16.10 7.40
N LEU A 218 5.88 -17.41 7.31
CA LEU A 218 4.76 -18.07 7.99
C LEU A 218 4.95 -18.16 9.51
N ARG A 219 6.19 -18.17 10.01
CA ARG A 219 6.52 -18.09 11.44
C ARG A 219 6.42 -16.67 12.01
N GLY A 220 6.25 -15.65 11.16
CA GLY A 220 6.19 -14.24 11.56
C GLY A 220 7.43 -13.41 11.17
N GLY A 221 8.48 -14.04 10.65
CA GLY A 221 9.78 -13.42 10.31
C GLY A 221 9.82 -12.74 8.94
N TRP A 222 8.79 -11.99 8.59
CA TRP A 222 8.60 -11.45 7.23
C TRP A 222 9.74 -10.52 6.77
N GLU A 223 10.42 -9.81 7.66
CA GLU A 223 11.53 -8.91 7.33
C GLU A 223 12.76 -9.66 6.79
N ARG A 224 13.05 -10.84 7.36
CA ARG A 224 14.13 -11.71 6.88
C ARG A 224 13.71 -12.40 5.59
N ALA A 225 12.45 -12.85 5.55
CA ALA A 225 11.89 -13.51 4.38
C ALA A 225 11.92 -12.62 3.14
N VAL A 226 11.46 -11.36 3.23
CA VAL A 226 11.41 -10.46 2.07
C VAL A 226 12.81 -10.19 1.50
N LYS A 227 13.84 -10.05 2.34
CA LYS A 227 15.23 -9.88 1.88
C LYS A 227 15.74 -11.11 1.12
N ALA A 228 15.42 -12.31 1.62
CA ALA A 228 15.81 -13.56 0.97
C ALA A 228 15.06 -13.79 -0.36
N LEU A 229 13.78 -13.43 -0.40
CA LEU A 229 12.97 -13.46 -1.62
C LEU A 229 13.46 -12.44 -2.65
N ASP A 230 13.89 -11.26 -2.22
CA ASP A 230 14.44 -10.22 -3.10
C ASP A 230 15.77 -10.62 -3.72
N GLU A 231 16.62 -11.28 -2.95
CA GLU A 231 17.85 -11.87 -3.51
C GLU A 231 17.51 -12.95 -4.55
N ALA A 232 16.61 -13.89 -4.23
CA ALA A 232 16.22 -14.93 -5.18
C ALA A 232 15.55 -14.35 -6.45
N LYS A 233 14.75 -13.29 -6.31
CA LYS A 233 14.15 -12.56 -7.43
C LYS A 233 15.20 -12.01 -8.39
N ARG A 234 16.32 -11.48 -7.89
CA ARG A 234 17.44 -10.97 -8.73
C ARG A 234 18.07 -12.04 -9.61
N TYR A 235 18.00 -13.32 -9.21
CA TYR A 235 18.43 -14.47 -10.00
C TYR A 235 17.31 -15.04 -10.90
N GLY A 236 16.15 -14.39 -10.99
CA GLY A 236 15.00 -14.85 -11.76
C GLY A 236 14.38 -16.14 -11.21
N ARG A 237 14.48 -16.40 -9.90
CA ARG A 237 13.94 -17.64 -9.33
C ARG A 237 12.41 -17.66 -9.36
N PRO A 238 11.79 -18.78 -9.78
CA PRO A 238 10.34 -18.93 -9.72
C PRO A 238 9.82 -18.74 -8.29
N ARG A 239 8.56 -18.32 -8.15
CA ARG A 239 7.84 -18.10 -6.87
C ARG A 239 8.33 -16.90 -6.05
N ALA A 240 9.59 -16.48 -6.17
CA ALA A 240 10.19 -15.42 -5.34
C ALA A 240 9.42 -14.10 -5.43
N THR A 241 9.10 -13.64 -6.65
CA THR A 241 8.31 -12.42 -6.87
C THR A 241 6.90 -12.55 -6.27
N GLY A 242 6.15 -13.59 -6.63
CA GLY A 242 4.77 -13.77 -6.17
C GLY A 242 4.64 -13.91 -4.65
N LEU A 243 5.61 -14.57 -3.98
CA LEU A 243 5.69 -14.63 -2.52
C LEU A 243 6.00 -13.26 -1.90
N GLY A 244 7.00 -12.55 -2.43
CA GLY A 244 7.37 -11.22 -1.91
C GLY A 244 6.25 -10.19 -2.10
N ASP A 245 5.51 -10.28 -3.20
CA ASP A 245 4.38 -9.42 -3.54
C ASP A 245 3.23 -9.54 -2.53
N GLN A 246 2.96 -10.73 -1.99
CA GLN A 246 1.98 -10.91 -0.92
C GLN A 246 2.36 -10.16 0.35
N ILE A 247 3.65 -10.14 0.70
CA ILE A 247 4.17 -9.37 1.84
C ILE A 247 4.02 -7.87 1.55
N ARG A 248 4.44 -7.41 0.36
CA ARG A 248 4.35 -6.00 -0.05
C ARG A 248 2.92 -5.48 -0.04
N ARG A 249 1.96 -6.28 -0.53
CA ARG A 249 0.54 -5.92 -0.56
C ARG A 249 0.03 -5.59 0.84
N LEU A 250 0.35 -6.40 1.85
CA LEU A 250 -0.05 -6.15 3.24
C LEU A 250 0.64 -4.94 3.86
N LEU A 251 1.84 -4.59 3.38
CA LEU A 251 2.54 -3.39 3.80
C LEU A 251 2.02 -2.11 3.11
N GLY A 252 0.94 -2.20 2.33
CA GLY A 252 0.37 -1.09 1.57
C GLY A 252 1.22 -0.65 0.38
N ARG A 253 2.21 -1.44 -0.04
CA ARG A 253 3.00 -1.19 -1.25
C ARG A 253 2.30 -1.86 -2.41
N THR A 254 1.67 -1.07 -3.27
CA THR A 254 0.78 -1.58 -4.32
C THR A 254 1.32 -1.34 -5.73
N SER A 255 2.06 -0.25 -5.94
CA SER A 255 2.81 -0.01 -7.17
C SER A 255 3.82 -1.14 -7.37
N MET A 256 3.67 -1.89 -8.46
CA MET A 256 4.50 -3.07 -8.82
C MET A 256 4.18 -4.39 -8.10
N VAL A 257 3.01 -4.54 -7.48
CA VAL A 257 2.53 -5.85 -6.97
C VAL A 257 1.62 -6.50 -8.01
N TYR A 258 2.08 -7.58 -8.64
CA TYR A 258 1.34 -8.30 -9.68
C TYR A 258 1.10 -9.77 -9.34
N PHE A 259 1.77 -10.29 -8.31
CA PHE A 259 1.76 -11.71 -7.95
C PHE A 259 2.18 -12.59 -9.13
N ASP A 260 3.28 -12.19 -9.79
CA ASP A 260 3.78 -12.81 -11.01
C ASP A 260 3.88 -14.34 -10.90
N GLY A 261 3.34 -15.03 -11.90
CA GLY A 261 3.22 -16.50 -11.96
C GLY A 261 2.24 -17.16 -10.98
N LEU A 262 1.65 -16.41 -10.03
CA LEU A 262 0.69 -16.95 -9.04
C LEU A 262 -0.75 -16.53 -9.31
N VAL A 263 -0.99 -15.28 -9.73
CA VAL A 263 -2.36 -14.79 -9.98
C VAL A 263 -3.07 -15.54 -11.11
N THR A 264 -2.30 -16.08 -12.06
CA THR A 264 -2.81 -16.87 -13.18
C THR A 264 -3.07 -18.34 -12.84
N ASP A 265 -2.63 -18.83 -11.68
CA ASP A 265 -2.93 -20.18 -11.19
C ASP A 265 -4.33 -20.19 -10.53
N PRO A 266 -5.29 -21.00 -11.03
CA PRO A 266 -6.63 -21.09 -10.47
C PRO A 266 -6.67 -21.47 -8.98
N ARG A 267 -5.63 -22.11 -8.44
CA ARG A 267 -5.51 -22.43 -7.01
C ARG A 267 -5.41 -21.19 -6.14
N TYR A 268 -4.70 -20.15 -6.59
CA TYR A 268 -4.43 -18.94 -5.81
C TYR A 268 -5.29 -17.75 -6.23
N ALA A 269 -5.89 -17.80 -7.42
CA ALA A 269 -6.76 -16.76 -7.94
C ALA A 269 -7.84 -16.26 -6.94
N PRO A 270 -8.53 -17.11 -6.14
CA PRO A 270 -9.53 -16.62 -5.18
C PRO A 270 -9.02 -15.60 -4.16
N ASP A 271 -7.73 -15.65 -3.80
CA ASP A 271 -7.13 -14.76 -2.80
C ASP A 271 -6.23 -13.68 -3.42
N LEU A 272 -5.61 -13.93 -4.58
CA LEU A 272 -4.65 -13.00 -5.20
C LEU A 272 -5.25 -12.10 -6.29
N LEU A 273 -6.29 -12.56 -7.00
CA LEU A 273 -6.95 -11.78 -8.04
C LEU A 273 -7.72 -10.57 -7.47
N PRO A 274 -8.51 -10.70 -6.39
CA PRO A 274 -9.27 -9.57 -5.85
C PRO A 274 -8.42 -8.34 -5.48
N PRO A 275 -7.31 -8.44 -4.72
CA PRO A 275 -6.51 -7.27 -4.39
C PRO A 275 -5.84 -6.63 -5.61
N LEU A 276 -5.46 -7.42 -6.63
CA LEU A 276 -4.94 -6.89 -7.91
C LEU A 276 -6.00 -6.09 -8.65
N VAL A 277 -7.22 -6.63 -8.72
CA VAL A 277 -8.38 -5.99 -9.37
C VAL A 277 -8.81 -4.74 -8.62
N ALA A 278 -8.81 -4.76 -7.29
CA ALA A 278 -9.14 -3.59 -6.48
C ALA A 278 -8.13 -2.45 -6.66
N GLU A 279 -6.84 -2.78 -6.79
CA GLU A 279 -5.82 -1.79 -7.14
C GLU A 279 -6.09 -1.16 -8.51
N HIS A 280 -6.40 -1.99 -9.50
CA HIS A 280 -6.74 -1.53 -10.85
C HIS A 280 -8.00 -0.64 -10.84
N ALA A 281 -9.04 -1.02 -10.10
CA ALA A 281 -10.28 -0.24 -9.97
C ALA A 281 -10.04 1.16 -9.38
N ALA A 282 -9.11 1.29 -8.43
CA ALA A 282 -8.76 2.56 -7.79
C ALA A 282 -7.97 3.52 -8.71
N HIS A 283 -7.30 3.00 -9.75
CA HIS A 283 -6.37 3.78 -10.58
C HIS A 283 -6.79 3.87 -12.06
N SER A 284 -7.66 2.98 -12.56
CA SER A 284 -8.16 3.01 -13.92
C SER A 284 -9.64 3.37 -13.97
N TYR A 285 -9.92 4.59 -14.43
CA TYR A 285 -11.27 5.11 -14.61
C TYR A 285 -11.74 5.02 -16.07
N ARG A 286 -10.88 4.60 -17.02
CA ARG A 286 -11.16 4.71 -18.46
C ARG A 286 -10.64 3.59 -19.37
N ASP A 287 -9.63 2.80 -18.98
CA ASP A 287 -9.08 1.74 -19.82
C ASP A 287 -8.76 0.46 -19.03
N ASP A 288 -9.60 -0.55 -19.22
CA ASP A 288 -9.47 -1.86 -18.56
C ASP A 288 -8.61 -2.84 -19.37
N SER A 289 -8.03 -2.42 -20.51
CA SER A 289 -7.15 -3.27 -21.32
C SER A 289 -5.85 -3.61 -20.60
N THR A 290 -5.39 -2.74 -19.71
CA THR A 290 -4.19 -2.94 -18.88
C THR A 290 -4.37 -4.06 -17.85
N LEU A 291 -5.60 -4.41 -17.46
CA LEU A 291 -5.84 -5.58 -16.60
C LEU A 291 -5.43 -6.89 -17.30
N THR A 292 -5.67 -6.99 -18.61
CA THR A 292 -5.28 -8.17 -19.39
C THR A 292 -3.76 -8.30 -19.48
N PHE A 293 -3.03 -7.20 -19.43
CA PHE A 293 -1.57 -7.22 -19.41
C PHE A 293 -1.03 -7.89 -18.13
N HIS A 294 -1.62 -7.59 -16.96
CA HIS A 294 -1.25 -8.24 -15.69
C HIS A 294 -1.67 -9.71 -15.60
N LEU A 295 -2.60 -10.14 -16.46
CA LEU A 295 -3.10 -11.51 -16.55
C LEU A 295 -2.54 -12.26 -17.77
N ARG A 296 -1.40 -11.81 -18.32
CA ARG A 296 -0.77 -12.49 -19.46
C ARG A 296 -0.50 -13.96 -19.11
N GLY A 297 -1.01 -14.87 -19.94
CA GLY A 297 -0.91 -16.32 -19.72
C GLY A 297 -2.09 -16.93 -18.95
N ALA A 298 -3.06 -16.13 -18.51
CA ALA A 298 -4.34 -16.62 -18.02
C ALA A 298 -5.19 -17.24 -19.13
N ASP A 299 -6.07 -18.18 -18.77
CA ASP A 299 -7.13 -18.65 -19.66
C ASP A 299 -8.32 -17.68 -19.70
N ASP A 300 -9.20 -17.86 -20.70
CA ASP A 300 -10.38 -17.00 -20.89
C ASP A 300 -11.35 -17.03 -19.68
N ALA A 301 -11.36 -18.13 -18.93
CA ALA A 301 -12.21 -18.29 -17.75
C ALA A 301 -11.72 -17.39 -16.60
N LEU A 302 -10.42 -17.35 -16.36
CA LEU A 302 -9.81 -16.49 -15.34
C LEU A 302 -9.91 -15.01 -15.73
N VAL A 303 -9.72 -14.66 -17.00
CA VAL A 303 -9.93 -13.28 -17.47
C VAL A 303 -11.39 -12.86 -17.25
N SER A 304 -12.35 -13.73 -17.55
CA SER A 304 -13.78 -13.47 -17.29
C SER A 304 -14.06 -13.27 -15.79
N LEU A 305 -13.45 -14.09 -14.93
CA LEU A 305 -13.53 -13.94 -13.48
C LEU A 305 -12.95 -12.59 -13.00
N ALA A 306 -11.86 -12.13 -13.61
CA ALA A 306 -11.24 -10.83 -13.28
C ALA A 306 -12.18 -9.67 -13.59
N TYR A 307 -12.81 -9.67 -14.77
CA TYR A 307 -13.79 -8.64 -15.14
C TYR A 307 -15.05 -8.68 -14.28
N MET A 308 -15.55 -9.87 -13.92
CA MET A 308 -16.67 -10.00 -12.98
C MET A 308 -16.28 -9.45 -11.59
N THR A 309 -15.09 -9.77 -11.10
CA THR A 309 -14.56 -9.24 -9.83
C THR A 309 -14.41 -7.71 -9.90
N LEU A 310 -13.98 -7.17 -11.04
CA LEU A 310 -13.82 -5.73 -11.25
C LEU A 310 -15.16 -5.01 -11.15
N ASP A 311 -16.21 -5.54 -11.79
CA ASP A 311 -17.57 -5.00 -11.70
C ASP A 311 -18.11 -5.06 -10.26
N GLN A 312 -17.88 -6.17 -9.56
CA GLN A 312 -18.26 -6.32 -8.15
C GLN A 312 -17.51 -5.36 -7.23
N VAL A 313 -16.21 -5.13 -7.45
CA VAL A 313 -15.42 -4.18 -6.65
C VAL A 313 -15.87 -2.74 -6.93
N ARG A 314 -16.09 -2.37 -8.20
CA ARG A 314 -16.58 -1.02 -8.59
C ARG A 314 -17.98 -0.73 -8.06
N SER A 315 -18.86 -1.73 -8.04
CA SER A 315 -20.19 -1.62 -7.43
C SER A 315 -20.18 -1.76 -5.90
N GLY A 316 -19.03 -2.12 -5.30
CA GLY A 316 -18.91 -2.38 -3.86
C GLY A 316 -19.76 -3.57 -3.39
N THR A 317 -19.99 -4.56 -4.25
CA THR A 317 -20.74 -5.79 -3.95
C THR A 317 -19.85 -7.02 -3.77
N TYR A 318 -18.55 -6.90 -4.08
CA TYR A 318 -17.59 -7.98 -3.86
C TYR A 318 -17.59 -8.42 -2.39
N ARG A 319 -17.60 -9.74 -2.17
CA ARG A 319 -17.60 -10.34 -0.84
C ARG A 319 -16.53 -11.40 -0.78
N TYR A 320 -15.59 -11.23 0.14
CA TYR A 320 -14.58 -12.25 0.36
C TYR A 320 -15.15 -13.41 1.20
N THR A 321 -14.87 -14.63 0.76
CA THR A 321 -15.25 -15.85 1.48
C THR A 321 -14.07 -16.80 1.54
N ALA A 322 -13.86 -17.44 2.70
CA ALA A 322 -12.85 -18.47 2.89
C ALA A 322 -13.47 -19.70 3.55
N ALA A 323 -12.79 -20.84 3.48
CA ALA A 323 -13.24 -22.07 4.14
C ALA A 323 -12.83 -22.11 5.63
N GLY A 324 -13.53 -22.95 6.40
CA GLY A 324 -13.17 -23.29 7.78
C GLY A 324 -13.32 -22.14 8.79
N ALA A 325 -12.62 -22.27 9.92
CA ALA A 325 -12.72 -21.33 11.03
C ALA A 325 -12.30 -19.89 10.68
N PHE A 326 -11.38 -19.73 9.73
CA PHE A 326 -11.00 -18.41 9.22
C PHE A 326 -12.16 -17.76 8.44
N GLY A 327 -12.84 -18.52 7.58
CA GLY A 327 -14.05 -18.05 6.88
C GLY A 327 -15.17 -17.57 7.81
N GLU A 328 -15.45 -18.32 8.87
CA GLU A 328 -16.43 -17.90 9.88
C GLU A 328 -16.02 -16.59 10.59
N ALA A 329 -14.72 -16.40 10.83
CA ALA A 329 -14.20 -15.18 11.42
C ALA A 329 -14.27 -14.00 10.44
N VAL A 330 -14.03 -14.22 9.15
CA VAL A 330 -14.21 -13.21 8.09
C VAL A 330 -15.66 -12.71 8.09
N GLU A 331 -16.64 -13.60 8.14
CA GLU A 331 -18.05 -13.22 8.17
C GLU A 331 -18.44 -12.44 9.43
N ARG A 332 -17.95 -12.86 10.61
CA ARG A 332 -18.14 -12.10 11.86
C ARG A 332 -17.45 -10.74 11.81
N ALA A 333 -16.23 -10.65 11.28
CA ALA A 333 -15.51 -9.39 11.16
C ALA A 333 -16.23 -8.43 10.22
N ARG A 334 -16.79 -8.94 9.12
CA ARG A 334 -17.59 -8.15 8.17
C ARG A 334 -18.85 -7.60 8.83
N GLU A 335 -19.51 -8.42 9.64
CA GLU A 335 -20.67 -8.03 10.44
C GLU A 335 -20.33 -6.91 11.44
N LEU A 336 -19.19 -6.99 12.11
CA LEU A 336 -18.73 -5.94 13.02
C LEU A 336 -18.41 -4.64 12.26
N ALA A 337 -17.68 -4.74 11.15
CA ALA A 337 -17.27 -3.60 10.34
C ALA A 337 -18.45 -2.81 9.75
N ARG A 338 -19.51 -3.50 9.26
CA ARG A 338 -20.70 -2.82 8.69
C ARG A 338 -21.50 -2.02 9.73
N TRP A 339 -21.32 -2.32 11.01
CA TRP A 339 -21.91 -1.60 12.14
C TRP A 339 -20.93 -0.65 12.84
N GLY A 340 -19.73 -0.47 12.28
CA GLY A 340 -18.74 0.49 12.74
C GLY A 340 -17.79 0.00 13.82
N ASP A 341 -17.80 -1.29 14.19
CA ASP A 341 -16.80 -1.87 15.09
C ASP A 341 -15.57 -2.35 14.30
N THR A 342 -14.74 -1.41 13.86
CA THR A 342 -13.57 -1.72 13.00
C THR A 342 -12.43 -2.37 13.78
N ASP A 343 -12.26 -2.01 15.06
CA ASP A 343 -11.27 -2.62 15.94
C ASP A 343 -11.64 -4.04 16.35
N GLY A 344 -12.91 -4.30 16.70
CA GLY A 344 -13.42 -5.65 16.95
C GLY A 344 -13.40 -6.52 15.70
N ALA A 345 -13.69 -5.95 14.52
CA ALA A 345 -13.55 -6.65 13.25
C ALA A 345 -12.11 -7.10 12.99
N TRP A 346 -11.14 -6.19 13.17
CA TRP A 346 -9.72 -6.51 13.04
C TRP A 346 -9.25 -7.55 14.05
N GLN A 347 -9.64 -7.40 15.32
CA GLN A 347 -9.32 -8.38 16.37
C GLN A 347 -9.84 -9.77 16.00
N THR A 348 -11.06 -9.86 15.47
CA THR A 348 -11.67 -11.12 15.02
C THR A 348 -10.89 -11.77 13.89
N LEU A 349 -10.43 -10.98 12.89
CA LEU A 349 -9.58 -11.49 11.81
C LEU A 349 -8.24 -11.97 12.36
N ARG A 350 -7.55 -11.14 13.15
CA ARG A 350 -6.25 -11.42 13.75
C ARG A 350 -6.26 -12.71 14.57
N ASP A 351 -7.25 -12.90 15.44
CA ASP A 351 -7.37 -14.09 16.28
C ASP A 351 -7.63 -15.37 15.47
N ALA A 352 -8.13 -15.25 14.24
CA ALA A 352 -8.37 -16.36 13.34
C ALA A 352 -7.19 -16.69 12.40
N VAL A 353 -6.26 -15.75 12.18
CA VAL A 353 -5.07 -15.95 11.32
C VAL A 353 -4.25 -17.19 11.69
N PRO A 354 -4.02 -17.54 12.98
CA PRO A 354 -3.29 -18.77 13.32
C PRO A 354 -3.99 -20.06 12.86
N ARG A 355 -5.32 -20.01 12.62
CA ARG A 355 -6.13 -21.13 12.12
C ARG A 355 -6.37 -21.07 10.61
N TRP A 356 -5.82 -20.07 9.93
CA TRP A 356 -5.88 -19.99 8.48
C TRP A 356 -4.95 -21.02 7.83
N GLU A 357 -5.45 -21.64 6.77
CA GLU A 357 -4.73 -22.64 5.99
C GLU A 357 -4.38 -22.06 4.61
N PRO A 358 -3.11 -22.16 4.17
CA PRO A 358 -2.71 -21.72 2.84
C PRO A 358 -3.37 -22.59 1.76
N LEU A 359 -3.68 -22.00 0.61
CA LEU A 359 -4.32 -22.69 -0.52
C LEU A 359 -3.34 -23.63 -1.24
N GLY A 360 -2.04 -23.44 -1.01
CA GLY A 360 -0.94 -24.20 -1.55
C GLY A 360 0.40 -23.67 -1.04
N PRO A 361 1.52 -24.25 -1.51
CA PRO A 361 2.86 -23.86 -1.06
C PRO A 361 3.19 -22.40 -1.39
N ASP A 362 2.51 -21.72 -2.31
CA ASP A 362 2.83 -20.34 -2.67
C ASP A 362 1.87 -19.30 -2.08
N HIS A 363 1.10 -19.70 -1.07
CA HIS A 363 0.18 -18.81 -0.35
C HIS A 363 0.75 -18.46 1.03
N LEU A 364 1.12 -17.19 1.24
CA LEU A 364 1.74 -16.69 2.47
C LEU A 364 0.78 -16.00 3.41
N ALA A 365 -0.31 -15.42 2.92
CA ALA A 365 -1.30 -14.75 3.75
C ALA A 365 -2.64 -14.65 3.01
N PRO A 366 -3.77 -14.65 3.73
CA PRO A 366 -5.07 -14.38 3.12
C PRO A 366 -5.12 -12.93 2.64
N LEU A 367 -5.37 -12.72 1.35
CA LEU A 367 -5.39 -11.38 0.74
C LEU A 367 -6.71 -11.01 0.09
N GLY A 368 -7.60 -11.96 -0.16
CA GLY A 368 -8.86 -11.68 -0.88
C GLY A 368 -9.77 -10.69 -0.16
N TRP A 369 -9.69 -10.62 1.17
CA TRP A 369 -10.44 -9.66 2.00
C TRP A 369 -10.04 -8.20 1.78
N VAL A 370 -8.84 -7.93 1.24
CA VAL A 370 -8.37 -6.56 0.99
C VAL A 370 -9.22 -5.85 -0.07
N ALA A 371 -9.85 -6.62 -0.96
CA ALA A 371 -10.80 -6.11 -1.95
C ALA A 371 -12.25 -6.04 -1.43
N ASP A 372 -12.55 -6.63 -0.27
CA ASP A 372 -13.89 -6.56 0.31
C ASP A 372 -14.15 -5.12 0.78
N PRO A 373 -15.25 -4.49 0.38
CA PRO A 373 -15.51 -3.09 0.67
C PRO A 373 -15.77 -2.80 2.17
N ALA A 374 -16.12 -3.82 2.96
CA ALA A 374 -16.27 -3.68 4.41
C ALA A 374 -14.98 -4.01 5.18
N LEU A 375 -14.16 -4.96 4.68
CA LEU A 375 -12.94 -5.40 5.36
C LEU A 375 -11.68 -4.69 4.86
N GLY A 376 -11.60 -4.33 3.59
CA GLY A 376 -10.48 -3.64 2.96
C GLY A 376 -10.03 -2.38 3.72
N PRO A 377 -10.95 -1.51 4.18
CA PRO A 377 -10.60 -0.36 5.01
C PRO A 377 -9.89 -0.72 6.32
N LEU A 378 -10.00 -1.95 6.81
CA LEU A 378 -9.29 -2.39 8.02
C LEU A 378 -7.78 -2.51 7.81
N LEU A 379 -7.30 -2.61 6.57
CA LEU A 379 -5.88 -2.74 6.26
C LEU A 379 -5.16 -1.39 6.46
N THR A 380 -4.27 -1.35 7.45
CA THR A 380 -3.28 -0.28 7.62
C THR A 380 -1.88 -0.89 7.59
N PRO A 381 -0.81 -0.10 7.34
CA PRO A 381 0.56 -0.62 7.39
C PRO A 381 0.89 -1.33 8.71
N GLU A 382 0.39 -0.82 9.84
CA GLU A 382 0.60 -1.40 11.18
C GLU A 382 -0.11 -2.75 11.32
N ARG A 383 -1.39 -2.82 10.92
CA ARG A 383 -2.19 -4.05 10.94
C ARG A 383 -1.64 -5.10 9.95
N GLY A 384 -1.14 -4.66 8.80
CA GLY A 384 -0.42 -5.50 7.85
C GLY A 384 0.84 -6.13 8.43
N ARG A 385 1.68 -5.33 9.12
CA ARG A 385 2.86 -5.84 9.85
C ARG A 385 2.46 -6.83 10.94
N GLU A 386 1.41 -6.55 11.68
CA GLU A 386 0.89 -7.45 12.71
C GLU A 386 0.44 -8.80 12.15
N LEU A 387 -0.32 -8.80 11.04
CA LEU A 387 -0.73 -10.03 10.37
C LEU A 387 0.49 -10.82 9.88
N LEU A 388 1.45 -10.13 9.24
CA LEU A 388 2.68 -10.74 8.75
C LEU A 388 3.56 -11.31 9.86
N SER A 389 3.57 -10.67 11.03
CA SER A 389 4.27 -11.13 12.22
C SER A 389 3.51 -12.20 13.00
N THR A 390 2.24 -12.45 12.70
CA THR A 390 1.45 -13.51 13.33
C THR A 390 1.80 -14.87 12.72
N PRO A 391 2.22 -15.86 13.54
CA PRO A 391 2.46 -17.22 13.06
C PRO A 391 1.18 -17.84 12.48
N ARG A 392 1.30 -18.48 11.31
CA ARG A 392 0.16 -18.99 10.52
C ARG A 392 0.56 -20.16 9.63
N GLY A 393 -0.43 -20.78 8.96
CA GLY A 393 -0.19 -21.92 8.08
C GLY A 393 0.42 -23.13 8.79
N GLY A 394 -0.02 -23.39 10.03
CA GLY A 394 0.46 -24.48 10.87
C GLY A 394 1.85 -24.26 11.49
N GLN A 395 2.48 -23.10 11.29
CA GLN A 395 3.76 -22.77 11.91
C GLN A 395 3.59 -22.23 13.33
N THR A 396 4.57 -22.51 14.18
CA THR A 396 4.66 -21.98 15.55
C THR A 396 5.64 -20.81 15.61
N GLY A 397 5.31 -19.77 16.37
CA GLY A 397 6.18 -18.62 16.60
C GLY A 397 5.68 -17.76 17.76
N GLU A 398 6.38 -16.66 18.04
CA GLU A 398 5.94 -15.68 19.05
C GLU A 398 4.81 -14.82 18.47
N ALA A 399 3.71 -14.67 19.22
CA ALA A 399 2.62 -13.81 18.81
C ALA A 399 3.06 -12.34 18.90
N PRO A 400 2.81 -11.50 17.87
CA PRO A 400 3.15 -10.10 17.92
C PRO A 400 2.30 -9.36 18.96
N ARG A 401 2.78 -8.20 19.39
CA ARG A 401 1.98 -7.30 20.23
C ARG A 401 0.81 -6.76 19.41
N PRO A 402 -0.40 -6.71 19.99
CA PRO A 402 -1.54 -6.13 19.31
C PRO A 402 -1.31 -4.69 18.88
N THR A 403 -1.72 -4.33 17.66
CA THR A 403 -1.71 -2.92 17.24
C THR A 403 -2.72 -2.11 18.04
N ALA A 404 -2.46 -0.81 18.23
CA ALA A 404 -3.45 0.10 18.79
C ALA A 404 -4.72 0.14 17.92
N GLY A 405 -5.86 0.39 18.57
CA GLY A 405 -7.12 0.61 17.86
C GLY A 405 -7.06 1.85 16.98
N LEU A 406 -7.81 1.83 15.87
CA LEU A 406 -7.94 2.97 14.96
C LEU A 406 -9.00 3.96 15.45
N ASP A 407 -9.99 3.48 16.21
CA ASP A 407 -11.10 4.30 16.66
C ASP A 407 -10.81 4.91 18.04
N PRO A 408 -10.81 6.25 18.17
CA PRO A 408 -10.67 6.91 19.46
C PRO A 408 -11.89 6.58 20.32
N ARG A 409 -11.67 6.45 21.63
CA ARG A 409 -12.73 6.14 22.61
C ARG A 409 -13.43 7.41 23.12
N ASP A 410 -13.55 8.41 22.26
CA ASP A 410 -14.15 9.71 22.56
C ASP A 410 -14.82 10.32 21.32
N LEU A 411 -15.46 11.46 21.53
CA LEU A 411 -16.07 12.29 20.48
C LEU A 411 -15.16 13.45 20.04
N ALA A 412 -14.05 13.68 20.74
CA ALA A 412 -13.21 14.88 20.61
C ALA A 412 -12.56 14.99 19.23
N TRP A 413 -12.31 13.84 18.58
CA TRP A 413 -11.79 13.79 17.21
C TRP A 413 -12.68 14.52 16.18
N LEU A 414 -13.97 14.79 16.48
CA LEU A 414 -14.84 15.60 15.63
C LEU A 414 -14.39 17.06 15.53
N ALA A 415 -13.69 17.57 16.55
CA ALA A 415 -13.10 18.91 16.57
C ALA A 415 -11.76 18.98 15.82
N GLU A 416 -11.14 17.85 15.48
CA GLU A 416 -9.89 17.82 14.71
C GLU A 416 -10.13 18.28 13.26
N PRO A 417 -9.13 18.96 12.65
CA PRO A 417 -9.16 19.25 11.22
C PRO A 417 -9.04 17.94 10.43
N ASP A 418 -9.89 17.79 9.42
CA ASP A 418 -9.87 16.68 8.47
C ASP A 418 -9.07 17.10 7.21
N PRO A 419 -8.33 16.21 6.51
CA PRO A 419 -7.74 16.51 5.20
C PRO A 419 -8.68 17.31 4.27
N GLY A 420 -8.19 18.46 3.80
CA GLY A 420 -8.96 19.41 2.97
C GLY A 420 -9.96 20.30 3.73
N ASN A 421 -10.05 20.17 5.07
CA ASN A 421 -10.97 20.90 5.95
C ASN A 421 -12.45 20.81 5.53
N ASN A 422 -12.86 19.64 5.04
CA ASN A 422 -14.19 19.41 4.49
C ASN A 422 -15.30 19.23 5.56
N ARG A 423 -14.92 18.93 6.81
CA ARG A 423 -15.85 18.69 7.92
C ARG A 423 -15.87 19.87 8.88
N THR A 424 -16.64 20.89 8.53
CA THR A 424 -16.82 22.11 9.34
C THR A 424 -18.15 22.17 10.08
N SER A 425 -19.07 21.27 9.75
CA SER A 425 -20.32 21.04 10.45
C SER A 425 -20.64 19.56 10.45
N TYR A 426 -21.31 19.09 11.49
CA TYR A 426 -21.79 17.72 11.60
C TYR A 426 -22.95 17.66 12.58
N ARG A 427 -23.71 16.58 12.53
CA ARG A 427 -24.73 16.26 13.53
C ARG A 427 -24.79 14.77 13.77
N PHE A 428 -25.18 14.40 14.97
CA PHE A 428 -25.41 13.01 15.30
C PHE A 428 -26.49 12.83 16.37
N VAL A 429 -27.06 11.64 16.38
CA VAL A 429 -27.98 11.15 17.40
C VAL A 429 -27.37 9.92 18.04
N LEU A 430 -27.37 9.84 19.36
CA LEU A 430 -27.02 8.65 20.14
C LEU A 430 -28.29 8.13 20.81
N VAL A 431 -28.55 6.83 20.72
CA VAL A 431 -29.71 6.18 21.35
C VAL A 431 -29.23 4.99 22.18
N LYS A 432 -29.60 4.96 23.47
CA LYS A 432 -29.13 3.96 24.41
C LYS A 432 -29.92 2.65 24.27
N GLY A 433 -29.25 1.50 24.32
CA GLY A 433 -29.85 0.17 24.42
C GLY A 433 -30.73 -0.22 23.23
N VAL A 434 -30.49 0.38 22.07
CA VAL A 434 -31.24 0.16 20.83
C VAL A 434 -30.26 -0.33 19.78
N GLU A 435 -30.59 -1.38 19.05
CA GLU A 435 -29.74 -1.86 17.96
C GLU A 435 -29.78 -0.89 16.75
N PRO A 436 -28.69 -0.76 15.97
CA PRO A 436 -28.64 0.16 14.84
C PRO A 436 -29.75 -0.06 13.80
N GLU A 437 -30.22 -1.30 13.61
CA GLU A 437 -31.33 -1.63 12.71
C GLU A 437 -32.67 -0.98 13.09
N GLU A 438 -32.85 -0.62 14.36
CA GLU A 438 -34.09 -0.05 14.87
C GLU A 438 -34.15 1.49 14.75
N LEU A 439 -33.01 2.15 14.47
CA LEU A 439 -32.94 3.61 14.36
C LEU A 439 -33.87 4.21 13.29
N PRO A 440 -34.06 3.62 12.09
CA PRO A 440 -35.02 4.12 11.12
C PRO A 440 -36.44 4.22 11.66
N GLY A 441 -36.89 3.24 12.46
CA GLY A 441 -38.22 3.27 13.07
C GLY A 441 -38.43 4.41 14.07
N ARG A 442 -37.33 4.98 14.59
CA ARG A 442 -37.35 6.09 15.57
C ARG A 442 -37.14 7.45 14.90
N LEU A 443 -36.34 7.50 13.84
CA LEU A 443 -35.82 8.73 13.25
C LEU A 443 -36.35 9.04 11.85
N ALA A 444 -36.96 8.10 11.13
CA ALA A 444 -37.52 8.32 9.80
C ALA A 444 -39.03 8.65 9.83
N ASP A 445 -39.55 9.11 8.69
CA ASP A 445 -40.99 9.27 8.45
C ASP A 445 -41.56 7.95 7.87
N GLY A 446 -42.67 7.45 8.43
CA GLY A 446 -43.41 6.29 7.91
C GLY A 446 -43.07 4.95 8.57
N ASP A 447 -44.09 4.12 8.78
CA ASP A 447 -43.91 2.73 9.22
C ASP A 447 -43.30 1.91 8.07
N GLY A 448 -42.03 1.51 8.20
CA GLY A 448 -41.37 0.60 7.25
C GLY A 448 -40.14 1.14 6.51
N THR A 449 -39.56 2.28 6.92
CA THR A 449 -38.29 2.77 6.34
C THR A 449 -37.15 1.79 6.60
N VAL A 450 -36.58 1.22 5.54
CA VAL A 450 -35.52 0.22 5.60
C VAL A 450 -34.15 0.91 5.48
N LEU A 451 -33.14 0.34 6.14
CA LEU A 451 -31.74 0.73 5.91
C LEU A 451 -31.36 0.54 4.45
N ASN A 452 -30.69 1.54 3.89
CA ASN A 452 -29.98 1.40 2.61
C ASN A 452 -28.79 0.45 2.76
N GLU A 453 -28.31 -0.07 1.63
CA GLU A 453 -27.06 -0.83 1.59
C GLU A 453 -25.88 -0.01 2.15
N PRO A 454 -24.85 -0.67 2.71
CA PRO A 454 -23.69 0.02 3.25
C PRO A 454 -22.98 0.89 2.20
N MET A 455 -22.71 2.14 2.55
CA MET A 455 -22.05 3.10 1.65
C MET A 455 -20.91 3.80 2.37
N THR A 456 -19.95 4.27 1.59
CA THR A 456 -18.89 5.18 2.07
C THR A 456 -19.46 6.57 2.34
N PHE A 457 -18.74 7.36 3.13
CA PHE A 457 -19.05 8.77 3.35
C PHE A 457 -19.17 9.56 2.03
N TRP A 458 -18.29 9.28 1.07
CA TRP A 458 -18.29 9.95 -0.23
C TRP A 458 -19.50 9.60 -1.10
N GLU A 459 -19.89 8.32 -1.15
CA GLU A 459 -21.11 7.87 -1.84
C GLU A 459 -22.35 8.53 -1.21
N ALA A 460 -22.42 8.56 0.13
CA ALA A 460 -23.52 9.22 0.85
C ALA A 460 -23.60 10.72 0.58
N ARG A 461 -22.46 11.40 0.47
CA ARG A 461 -22.39 12.83 0.16
C ARG A 461 -22.91 13.17 -1.25
N HIS A 462 -22.69 12.30 -2.23
CA HIS A 462 -23.04 12.57 -3.64
C HIS A 462 -24.42 12.03 -4.05
N ARG A 463 -24.96 11.03 -3.34
CA ARG A 463 -26.25 10.41 -3.63
C ARG A 463 -27.47 11.36 -3.69
N PRO A 464 -27.60 12.41 -2.85
CA PRO A 464 -28.74 13.34 -2.90
C PRO A 464 -28.91 14.08 -4.24
N LEU A 465 -27.88 14.09 -5.09
CA LEU A 465 -27.94 14.68 -6.43
C LEU A 465 -28.56 13.74 -7.47
N ASP A 466 -28.62 12.43 -7.20
CA ASP A 466 -29.16 11.43 -8.12
C ASP A 466 -30.66 11.22 -7.90
N GLY A 467 -31.48 11.79 -8.78
CA GLY A 467 -32.90 11.47 -8.92
C GLY A 467 -33.88 12.36 -8.15
N GLN A 468 -33.42 13.28 -7.31
CA GLN A 468 -34.30 14.23 -6.61
C GLN A 468 -34.61 15.44 -7.52
N ARG A 469 -35.87 15.55 -7.97
CA ARG A 469 -36.33 16.61 -8.89
C ARG A 469 -36.84 17.88 -8.20
N GLU A 470 -36.94 17.88 -6.88
CA GLU A 470 -37.44 19.00 -6.10
C GLU A 470 -36.65 19.12 -4.78
N PHE A 471 -36.05 20.28 -4.55
CA PHE A 471 -35.29 20.63 -3.35
C PHE A 471 -36.02 21.77 -2.65
N SER A 472 -36.41 21.57 -1.39
CA SER A 472 -37.02 22.62 -0.56
C SER A 472 -36.03 23.10 0.49
N SER A 473 -35.91 24.41 0.65
CA SER A 473 -34.99 25.01 1.64
C SER A 473 -35.38 24.72 3.09
N TYR A 474 -36.55 24.13 3.34
CA TYR A 474 -37.10 23.86 4.67
C TYR A 474 -37.25 22.38 5.00
N ASP A 475 -36.92 21.46 4.08
CA ASP A 475 -37.08 20.02 4.29
C ASP A 475 -35.72 19.36 4.54
N ASP A 476 -35.23 19.47 5.78
CA ASP A 476 -33.94 18.93 6.19
C ASP A 476 -34.03 17.45 6.55
N ARG A 477 -34.12 16.62 5.50
CA ARG A 477 -34.10 15.16 5.57
C ARG A 477 -32.68 14.62 5.42
N ALA A 478 -32.02 14.42 6.54
CA ALA A 478 -30.64 13.95 6.60
C ALA A 478 -30.49 12.52 6.06
N LEU A 479 -29.51 12.27 5.21
CA LEU A 479 -29.03 10.91 4.96
C LEU A 479 -27.95 10.58 6.00
N MET A 480 -28.29 9.79 7.02
CA MET A 480 -27.40 9.49 8.14
C MET A 480 -26.80 8.09 8.05
N ALA A 481 -25.50 7.97 8.33
CA ALA A 481 -24.83 6.69 8.56
C ALA A 481 -25.14 6.17 9.96
N VAL A 482 -25.33 4.86 10.10
CA VAL A 482 -25.65 4.22 11.39
C VAL A 482 -24.67 3.15 11.81
N GLY A 483 -24.54 2.98 13.13
CA GLY A 483 -23.68 1.95 13.72
C GLY A 483 -23.72 1.97 15.24
N ARG A 484 -22.77 1.26 15.85
CA ARG A 484 -22.59 1.19 17.30
C ARG A 484 -21.61 2.28 17.79
N ALA A 485 -21.90 2.82 18.97
CA ALA A 485 -21.19 3.92 19.62
C ALA A 485 -20.72 3.50 21.02
N GLY A 486 -19.89 2.46 21.08
CA GLY A 486 -19.51 1.78 22.32
C GLY A 486 -20.46 0.65 22.69
N ALA A 487 -20.47 0.25 23.97
CA ALA A 487 -21.14 -0.98 24.41
C ALA A 487 -22.67 -0.91 24.40
N ASP A 488 -23.24 0.26 24.74
CA ASP A 488 -24.67 0.41 25.03
C ASP A 488 -25.37 1.46 24.15
N TRP A 489 -24.69 2.01 23.14
CA TRP A 489 -25.25 3.10 22.32
C TRP A 489 -25.18 2.75 20.85
N SER A 490 -26.21 3.17 20.11
CA SER A 490 -26.18 3.23 18.65
C SER A 490 -26.19 4.69 18.19
N PHE A 491 -25.59 4.95 17.05
CA PHE A 491 -25.52 6.29 16.48
C PHE A 491 -26.20 6.40 15.11
N ALA A 492 -26.65 7.60 14.81
CA ALA A 492 -26.91 8.09 13.46
C ALA A 492 -26.07 9.36 13.24
N PHE A 493 -25.27 9.42 12.18
CA PHE A 493 -24.28 10.48 11.93
C PHE A 493 -24.43 11.08 10.53
N ASP A 494 -24.37 12.41 10.45
CA ASP A 494 -24.32 13.18 9.22
C ASP A 494 -23.16 14.17 9.32
N GLY A 495 -22.13 13.97 8.49
CA GLY A 495 -20.92 14.79 8.45
C GLY A 495 -20.99 15.96 7.47
N ASN A 496 -22.12 16.21 6.82
CA ASN A 496 -22.32 17.33 5.92
C ASN A 496 -23.78 17.86 5.98
N PRO A 497 -24.23 18.32 7.16
CA PRO A 497 -25.61 18.74 7.36
C PRO A 497 -25.94 20.02 6.58
N ALA A 498 -27.23 20.24 6.36
CA ALA A 498 -27.76 21.50 5.86
C ALA A 498 -27.40 22.68 6.79
N PRO A 499 -27.49 23.95 6.32
CA PRO A 499 -27.33 25.11 7.19
C PRO A 499 -28.31 25.09 8.37
N PHE A 500 -27.85 25.51 9.55
CA PHE A 500 -28.67 25.47 10.76
C PHE A 500 -29.66 26.63 10.82
N GLU A 501 -30.96 26.31 10.78
CA GLU A 501 -32.05 27.29 10.88
C GLU A 501 -32.72 27.24 12.26
N GLN A 502 -32.20 28.03 13.22
CA GLN A 502 -32.65 28.01 14.62
C GLN A 502 -34.18 28.20 14.80
N GLN A 503 -34.83 29.01 13.96
CA GLN A 503 -36.27 29.32 14.09
C GLN A 503 -37.20 28.16 13.69
N ARG A 504 -36.68 27.21 12.91
CA ARG A 504 -37.42 26.05 12.39
C ARG A 504 -36.91 24.74 12.93
N PHE A 505 -35.75 24.71 13.56
CA PHE A 505 -35.16 23.52 14.12
C PHE A 505 -36.10 22.81 15.11
N VAL A 506 -36.28 21.51 14.89
CA VAL A 506 -37.03 20.57 15.73
C VAL A 506 -36.07 19.44 16.07
N SER A 507 -35.67 19.35 17.35
CA SER A 507 -34.78 18.28 17.78
C SER A 507 -35.48 16.91 17.67
N PRO A 508 -34.83 15.89 17.08
CA PRO A 508 -35.35 14.53 17.06
C PRO A 508 -35.18 13.80 18.41
N ALA A 509 -34.56 14.42 19.43
CA ALA A 509 -34.23 13.76 20.70
C ALA A 509 -35.45 13.07 21.33
N ALA A 510 -36.58 13.78 21.42
CA ALA A 510 -37.82 13.25 21.97
C ALA A 510 -38.29 11.99 21.21
N ALA A 511 -38.40 12.07 19.87
CA ALA A 511 -38.81 10.92 19.04
C ALA A 511 -37.84 9.74 19.16
N ALA A 512 -36.52 10.00 19.19
CA ALA A 512 -35.49 8.97 19.31
C ALA A 512 -35.54 8.24 20.66
N SER A 513 -35.88 8.96 21.73
CA SER A 513 -35.86 8.49 23.12
C SER A 513 -37.06 7.62 23.56
N ALA A 514 -37.96 7.21 22.66
CA ALA A 514 -39.13 6.42 23.05
C ALA A 514 -38.71 5.12 23.78
N GLY A 515 -39.02 5.01 25.08
CA GLY A 515 -38.64 3.86 25.92
C GLY A 515 -37.15 3.77 26.30
N THR A 516 -36.37 4.84 26.10
CA THR A 516 -34.94 4.88 26.40
C THR A 516 -34.43 6.33 26.54
N ARG A 517 -33.11 6.55 26.50
CA ARG A 517 -32.46 7.86 26.46
C ARG A 517 -31.85 8.12 25.09
N ALA A 518 -31.99 9.36 24.60
CA ALA A 518 -31.33 9.83 23.39
C ALA A 518 -30.60 11.16 23.60
N VAL A 519 -29.49 11.34 22.89
CA VAL A 519 -28.68 12.57 22.87
C VAL A 519 -28.54 13.02 21.42
N VAL A 520 -28.81 14.29 21.16
CA VAL A 520 -28.61 14.90 19.84
C VAL A 520 -27.57 15.99 19.96
N VAL A 521 -26.61 15.98 19.04
CA VAL A 521 -25.63 17.05 18.87
C VAL A 521 -25.65 17.55 17.44
N TRP A 522 -25.60 18.86 17.27
CA TRP A 522 -25.39 19.50 15.97
C TRP A 522 -24.40 20.64 16.13
N SER A 523 -23.21 20.48 15.55
CA SER A 523 -22.13 21.46 15.61
C SER A 523 -21.88 22.07 14.25
N GLY A 524 -21.67 23.39 14.25
CA GLY A 524 -21.12 24.16 13.14
C GLY A 524 -20.25 25.29 13.66
N LEU A 525 -19.54 25.09 14.77
CA LEU A 525 -18.67 26.13 15.37
C LEU A 525 -17.53 26.56 14.43
N ARG A 526 -17.13 25.67 13.52
CA ARG A 526 -16.08 25.87 12.52
C ARG A 526 -16.63 26.09 11.10
N THR A 527 -17.94 26.32 10.95
CA THR A 527 -18.57 26.51 9.63
C THR A 527 -17.89 27.62 8.83
N TRP A 528 -17.66 27.37 7.54
CA TRP A 528 -17.17 28.39 6.61
C TRP A 528 -18.25 29.42 6.24
N HIS A 529 -19.52 29.02 6.36
CA HIS A 529 -20.68 29.81 5.94
C HIS A 529 -21.69 29.91 7.07
N GLY A 530 -22.15 31.14 7.35
CA GLY A 530 -23.09 31.44 8.42
C GLY A 530 -22.41 31.69 9.77
N GLU A 531 -23.23 31.95 10.78
CA GLU A 531 -22.78 32.18 12.15
C GLU A 531 -22.46 30.84 12.85
N PRO A 532 -21.47 30.80 13.77
CA PRO A 532 -21.13 29.60 14.51
C PRO A 532 -22.28 29.18 15.42
N TYR A 533 -22.54 27.87 15.47
CA TYR A 533 -23.59 27.33 16.31
C TYR A 533 -23.21 25.98 16.93
N PHE A 534 -23.83 25.67 18.05
CA PHE A 534 -23.78 24.36 18.68
C PHE A 534 -25.11 24.08 19.38
N HIS A 535 -25.70 22.93 19.10
CA HIS A 535 -26.90 22.45 19.77
C HIS A 535 -26.64 21.11 20.45
N LEU A 536 -27.14 20.97 21.67
CA LEU A 536 -27.26 19.70 22.38
C LEU A 536 -28.65 19.58 22.99
N SER A 537 -29.29 18.43 22.79
CA SER A 537 -30.54 18.08 23.50
C SER A 537 -30.52 16.64 23.97
N VAL A 538 -31.11 16.42 25.13
CA VAL A 538 -31.21 15.11 25.77
C VAL A 538 -32.66 14.85 26.11
N ALA A 539 -33.15 13.69 25.70
CA ALA A 539 -34.51 13.26 25.98
C ALA A 539 -34.50 11.85 26.57
N GLU A 540 -35.55 11.56 27.34
CA GLU A 540 -35.78 10.27 27.96
C GLU A 540 -37.27 9.95 27.89
N ASP A 541 -37.60 8.73 27.48
CA ASP A 541 -38.97 8.23 27.34
C ASP A 541 -39.92 9.15 26.57
N GLY A 542 -39.42 9.76 25.49
CA GLY A 542 -40.22 10.64 24.63
C GLY A 542 -40.28 12.10 25.07
N ALA A 543 -39.65 12.48 26.19
CA ALA A 543 -39.69 13.83 26.73
C ALA A 543 -38.29 14.46 26.81
N GLU A 544 -38.16 15.72 26.38
CA GLU A 544 -36.92 16.48 26.56
C GLU A 544 -36.64 16.71 28.06
N ARG A 545 -35.44 16.32 28.50
CA ARG A 545 -34.94 16.53 29.87
C ARG A 545 -34.28 17.89 29.99
N TYR A 546 -33.37 18.18 29.08
CA TYR A 546 -32.65 19.45 28.97
C TYR A 546 -32.09 19.62 27.55
N ALA A 547 -31.91 20.87 27.16
CA ALA A 547 -31.25 21.23 25.92
C ALA A 547 -30.57 22.58 26.04
N PHE A 548 -29.55 22.82 25.22
CA PHE A 548 -29.05 24.16 24.98
C PHE A 548 -28.66 24.35 23.52
N THR A 549 -28.76 25.60 23.07
CA THR A 549 -28.34 26.03 21.74
C THR A 549 -27.56 27.33 21.87
N TYR A 550 -26.32 27.31 21.42
CA TYR A 550 -25.53 28.49 21.12
C TYR A 550 -25.68 28.80 19.63
N ALA A 551 -26.19 29.98 19.29
CA ALA A 551 -26.28 30.50 17.92
C ALA A 551 -26.41 32.03 17.95
N ASP A 552 -25.88 32.73 16.96
CA ASP A 552 -25.93 34.20 16.86
C ASP A 552 -25.40 34.93 18.11
N GLY A 553 -24.38 34.36 18.76
CA GLY A 553 -23.83 34.89 20.03
C GLY A 553 -24.78 34.79 21.23
N GLN A 554 -25.93 34.14 21.08
CA GLN A 554 -26.93 33.94 22.13
C GLN A 554 -26.95 32.48 22.59
N LEU A 555 -27.06 32.31 23.90
CA LEU A 555 -27.28 31.01 24.53
C LEU A 555 -28.75 30.88 24.94
N ARG A 556 -29.41 29.82 24.48
CA ARG A 556 -30.74 29.41 24.93
C ARG A 556 -30.65 28.06 25.59
N GLN A 557 -31.37 27.87 26.70
CA GLN A 557 -31.36 26.64 27.47
C GLN A 557 -32.75 26.26 27.99
N SER A 558 -33.00 24.97 28.13
CA SER A 558 -34.19 24.36 28.72
C SER A 558 -33.78 23.25 29.69
N GLY A 559 -34.60 23.01 30.72
CA GLY A 559 -34.36 21.96 31.71
C GLY A 559 -33.17 22.22 32.66
N GLU A 560 -32.84 21.22 33.47
CA GLU A 560 -31.69 21.26 34.38
C GLU A 560 -30.47 20.60 33.70
N ILE A 561 -29.53 21.43 33.21
CA ILE A 561 -28.32 20.95 32.54
C ILE A 561 -27.29 20.49 33.59
N PRO A 562 -26.72 19.27 33.45
CA PRO A 562 -25.66 18.80 34.33
C PRO A 562 -24.46 19.75 34.35
N ARG A 563 -23.84 19.95 35.53
CA ARG A 563 -22.67 20.84 35.69
C ARG A 563 -21.49 20.50 34.77
N ALA A 564 -21.35 19.23 34.39
CA ALA A 564 -20.34 18.79 33.43
C ALA A 564 -20.54 19.44 32.05
N LEU A 565 -21.79 19.66 31.66
CA LEU A 565 -22.22 20.19 30.35
C LEU A 565 -22.69 21.66 30.43
N ASP A 566 -22.36 22.38 31.50
CA ASP A 566 -22.76 23.77 31.66
C ASP A 566 -22.18 24.64 30.52
N PRO A 567 -23.03 25.22 29.64
CA PRO A 567 -22.58 25.96 28.47
C PRO A 567 -21.70 27.18 28.80
N SER A 568 -21.85 27.76 29.99
CA SER A 568 -21.03 28.91 30.42
C SER A 568 -19.53 28.58 30.52
N ARG A 569 -19.19 27.29 30.64
CA ARG A 569 -17.81 26.80 30.70
C ARG A 569 -17.11 26.76 29.33
N PHE A 570 -17.88 26.78 28.24
CA PHE A 570 -17.38 26.55 26.88
C PHE A 570 -17.53 27.77 25.97
N PHE A 571 -18.60 28.56 26.15
CA PHE A 571 -18.92 29.69 25.27
C PHE A 571 -18.54 31.07 25.87
N GLY A 572 -17.67 31.11 26.88
CA GLY A 572 -17.26 32.33 27.57
C GLY A 572 -16.23 33.17 26.80
N ASP A 573 -15.22 32.52 26.22
CA ASP A 573 -14.20 33.14 25.36
C ASP A 573 -13.97 32.22 24.14
N LEU A 574 -14.48 32.65 22.98
CA LEU A 574 -14.46 31.87 21.74
C LEU A 574 -13.30 32.25 20.80
N GLU A 575 -12.20 32.77 21.36
CA GLU A 575 -10.96 33.00 20.61
C GLU A 575 -10.45 31.73 19.91
N ASP A 576 -10.56 30.56 20.57
CA ASP A 576 -10.29 29.25 19.97
C ASP A 576 -11.56 28.37 19.95
N ARG A 577 -12.30 28.46 18.84
CA ARG A 577 -13.53 27.70 18.63
C ARG A 577 -13.29 26.18 18.53
N ALA A 578 -12.10 25.75 18.09
CA ALA A 578 -11.79 24.33 17.96
C ALA A 578 -11.52 23.72 19.34
N GLU A 579 -10.84 24.45 20.22
CA GLU A 579 -10.64 24.03 21.62
C GLU A 579 -11.96 24.02 22.40
N ALA A 580 -12.82 25.02 22.20
CA ALA A 580 -14.16 25.03 22.81
C ALA A 580 -15.01 23.83 22.36
N GLU A 581 -14.98 23.50 21.07
CA GLU A 581 -15.65 22.32 20.51
C GLU A 581 -15.09 21.02 21.11
N ARG A 582 -13.76 20.89 21.15
CA ARG A 582 -13.06 19.72 21.73
C ARG A 582 -13.45 19.50 23.19
N SER A 583 -13.28 20.52 24.03
CA SER A 583 -13.62 20.47 25.46
C SER A 583 -15.08 20.09 25.71
N LEU A 584 -16.00 20.56 24.87
CA LEU A 584 -17.41 20.23 24.97
C LEU A 584 -17.69 18.76 24.60
N LEU A 585 -17.09 18.26 23.52
CA LEU A 585 -17.23 16.87 23.10
C LEU A 585 -16.58 15.88 24.10
N GLU A 586 -15.49 16.27 24.75
CA GLU A 586 -14.91 15.51 25.87
C GLU A 586 -15.88 15.44 27.05
N ALA A 587 -16.53 16.56 27.40
CA ALA A 587 -17.53 16.57 28.47
C ALA A 587 -18.75 15.69 28.12
N VAL A 588 -19.21 15.69 26.87
CA VAL A 588 -20.25 14.78 26.36
C VAL A 588 -19.80 13.32 26.46
N THR A 589 -18.56 13.03 26.05
CA THR A 589 -17.98 11.68 26.15
C THR A 589 -18.01 11.18 27.61
N VAL A 590 -17.58 12.02 28.57
CA VAL A 590 -17.55 11.67 29.99
C VAL A 590 -18.96 11.47 30.57
N GLU A 591 -19.91 12.34 30.22
CA GLU A 591 -21.28 12.28 30.75
C GLU A 591 -22.03 11.03 30.27
N PHE A 592 -21.87 10.62 29.01
CA PHE A 592 -22.65 9.54 28.41
C PHE A 592 -21.89 8.23 28.21
N GLY A 593 -20.55 8.25 28.31
CA GLY A 593 -19.70 7.08 28.02
C GLY A 593 -19.78 6.61 26.57
N ALA A 594 -20.21 7.49 25.65
CA ALA A 594 -20.40 7.19 24.24
C ALA A 594 -19.26 7.78 23.40
N HIS A 595 -18.93 7.11 22.30
CA HIS A 595 -17.92 7.54 21.33
C HIS A 595 -18.39 7.20 19.91
N LEU A 596 -17.77 7.80 18.91
CA LEU A 596 -18.08 7.54 17.50
C LEU A 596 -16.87 6.94 16.80
N PRO A 597 -17.04 5.87 16.01
CA PRO A 597 -15.94 5.20 15.34
C PRO A 597 -15.45 6.06 14.16
N ARG A 598 -14.37 6.83 14.40
CA ARG A 598 -13.73 7.69 13.41
C ARG A 598 -13.42 6.96 12.10
N HIS A 599 -12.72 5.84 12.20
CA HIS A 599 -12.24 5.10 11.04
C HIS A 599 -13.40 4.51 10.25
N ALA A 600 -14.43 3.97 10.94
CA ALA A 600 -15.62 3.46 10.28
C ALA A 600 -16.38 4.54 9.52
N ILE A 601 -16.55 5.72 10.12
CA ILE A 601 -17.28 6.84 9.53
C ILE A 601 -16.52 7.40 8.32
N MET A 602 -15.19 7.51 8.41
CA MET A 602 -14.39 8.17 7.37
C MET A 602 -14.00 7.23 6.22
N ASN A 603 -13.66 5.97 6.52
CA ASN A 603 -13.07 5.04 5.57
C ASN A 603 -13.91 3.77 5.36
N GLY A 604 -14.86 3.48 6.25
CA GLY A 604 -15.70 2.30 6.18
C GLY A 604 -16.92 2.46 5.26
N ARG A 605 -17.70 1.38 5.16
CA ARG A 605 -19.03 1.38 4.57
C ARG A 605 -20.07 1.04 5.64
N LEU A 606 -20.92 2.00 5.94
CA LEU A 606 -21.95 1.90 6.96
C LEU A 606 -23.34 1.91 6.33
N HIS A 607 -24.28 1.19 6.93
CA HIS A 607 -25.69 1.34 6.57
C HIS A 607 -26.13 2.79 6.72
N THR A 608 -27.02 3.25 5.84
CA THR A 608 -27.56 4.61 5.89
C THR A 608 -29.07 4.62 5.83
N PHE A 609 -29.71 5.69 6.29
CA PHE A 609 -31.14 5.90 6.09
C PHE A 609 -31.46 7.40 6.06
N THR A 610 -32.61 7.75 5.47
CA THR A 610 -33.08 9.13 5.44
C THR A 610 -33.96 9.40 6.65
N THR A 611 -33.63 10.43 7.43
CA THR A 611 -34.42 10.84 8.59
C THR A 611 -35.68 11.58 8.19
N ARG A 612 -36.61 11.74 9.14
CA ARG A 612 -37.62 12.80 9.08
C ARG A 612 -36.96 14.17 9.01
N SER A 613 -37.74 15.17 8.64
CA SER A 613 -37.27 16.55 8.61
C SER A 613 -36.87 17.03 10.01
N TRP A 614 -35.66 17.57 10.18
CA TRP A 614 -35.22 18.22 11.43
C TRP A 614 -35.69 19.68 11.52
N THR A 615 -36.42 20.14 10.51
CA THR A 615 -37.01 21.47 10.42
C THR A 615 -38.52 21.36 10.30
N ARG A 616 -39.26 22.21 11.03
CA ARG A 616 -40.71 22.30 10.84
C ARG A 616 -41.04 22.98 9.50
N PRO A 617 -42.21 22.68 8.91
CA PRO A 617 -42.72 23.43 7.77
C PRO A 617 -42.81 24.95 8.05
N PRO A 618 -42.68 25.79 7.00
CA PRO A 618 -42.93 27.23 7.09
C PRO A 618 -44.33 27.51 7.63
N ARG A 619 -44.43 28.52 8.50
CA ARG A 619 -45.72 29.09 8.93
C ARG A 619 -46.11 30.27 8.04
N ASP A 620 -47.38 30.67 8.11
CA ASP A 620 -47.88 31.86 7.41
C ASP A 620 -46.99 33.08 7.71
N GLY A 621 -46.44 33.68 6.65
CA GLY A 621 -45.53 34.83 6.74
C GLY A 621 -44.03 34.50 6.71
N GLU A 622 -43.63 33.22 6.69
CA GLU A 622 -42.22 32.82 6.60
C GLU A 622 -41.80 32.53 5.15
N THR A 623 -40.68 33.11 4.70
CA THR A 623 -40.13 32.90 3.34
C THR A 623 -39.48 31.52 3.21
N TYR A 624 -39.57 30.89 2.05
CA TYR A 624 -38.87 29.65 1.72
C TYR A 624 -38.61 29.56 0.20
N THR A 625 -37.65 28.72 -0.19
CA THR A 625 -37.30 28.47 -1.58
C THR A 625 -37.57 27.01 -1.95
N VAL A 626 -38.10 26.79 -3.15
CA VAL A 626 -38.25 25.45 -3.74
C VAL A 626 -37.60 25.48 -5.12
N ILE A 627 -36.63 24.60 -5.34
CA ILE A 627 -35.93 24.43 -6.61
C ILE A 627 -36.46 23.15 -7.25
N ARG A 628 -36.97 23.25 -8.48
CA ARG A 628 -37.40 22.09 -9.27
C ARG A 628 -36.46 21.91 -10.45
N MET A 629 -35.88 20.72 -10.58
CA MET A 629 -35.05 20.32 -11.71
C MET A 629 -35.91 19.49 -12.68
N HIS A 630 -35.96 19.92 -13.94
CA HIS A 630 -36.78 19.33 -15.00
C HIS A 630 -36.00 18.38 -15.88
#